data_AF-A0A9D1GVR8-F1
#
_entry.id   AF-A0A9D1GVR8-F1
#
_cell.length_a   1.000
_cell.length_b   1.000
_cell.length_c   1.000
_cell.angle_alpha   90.00
_cell.angle_beta   90.00
_cell.angle_gamma   90.00
#
_symmetry.space_group_name_H-M   'P 1'
#
loop_
_entity.id
_entity.type
_entity.pdbx_description
1 polymer ?
#
loop_
_entity_poly.entity_id
_entity_poly.type
_entity_poly.pdbx_seq_one_letter_code
_entity_poly.pdbx_strand_id
1 'polypeptide(L)'
;MPKVNVYLPDGLAAEVRATGVAVSAVCQQALSDAVRSADPVQPPTTDAEATTARIGFTRRAHNVVVAATDAGDTSLALLEALLDSEGLVVAVLAGWEIESDDLRAELSARRPGTRLDPVQAVVDRAVEQARALEQSPLGTEHLLLGLAAGDTEERCARTLTDLGLTREHAVAGVRVARATWDHARRTAAITGLAAPVRAAVEDIRVRLDRIENRIGQQDPLA
;
A
#
# COMPACT_ATOMS: atom_id res chain seq x y z
N MET A 1 -27.01 -18.00 16.39
CA MET A 1 -25.71 -17.56 15.82
C MET A 1 -25.29 -18.52 14.74
N PRO A 2 -24.79 -18.05 13.59
CA PRO A 2 -24.27 -18.92 12.54
C PRO A 2 -23.08 -19.74 13.07
N LYS A 3 -22.99 -21.01 12.68
CA LYS A 3 -21.91 -21.92 13.08
C LYS A 3 -21.00 -22.19 11.88
N VAL A 4 -19.69 -22.08 12.08
CA VAL A 4 -18.67 -22.38 11.08
C VAL A 4 -17.84 -23.55 11.58
N ASN A 5 -17.66 -24.56 10.74
CA ASN A 5 -16.79 -25.69 11.03
C ASN A 5 -15.47 -25.51 10.31
N VAL A 6 -14.37 -25.68 11.04
CA VAL A 6 -13.01 -25.55 10.51
C VAL A 6 -12.37 -26.93 10.51
N TYR A 7 -11.90 -27.37 9.35
CA TYR A 7 -11.19 -28.64 9.20
C TYR A 7 -9.69 -28.40 9.27
N LEU A 8 -9.01 -29.23 10.06
CA LEU A 8 -7.57 -29.18 10.28
C LEU A 8 -6.94 -30.49 9.77
N PRO A 9 -5.73 -30.45 9.21
CA PRO A 9 -4.95 -31.67 8.96
C PRO A 9 -4.70 -32.44 10.25
N ASP A 10 -4.63 -33.78 10.16
CA ASP A 10 -4.60 -34.66 11.35
C ASP A 10 -3.44 -34.36 12.31
N GLY A 11 -2.26 -34.02 11.80
CA GLY A 11 -1.11 -33.62 12.63
C GLY A 11 -1.37 -32.34 13.42
N LEU A 12 -1.92 -31.32 12.77
CA LEU A 12 -2.22 -30.04 13.39
C LEU A 12 -3.38 -30.15 14.41
N ALA A 13 -4.37 -31.00 14.13
CA ALA A 13 -5.48 -31.25 15.04
C ALA A 13 -5.02 -31.89 16.36
N ALA A 14 -4.04 -32.79 16.31
CA ALA A 14 -3.45 -33.41 17.49
C ALA A 14 -2.67 -32.38 18.33
N GLU A 15 -1.87 -31.53 17.69
CA GLU A 15 -1.10 -30.47 18.35
C GLU A 15 -2.00 -29.44 19.04
N VAL A 16 -3.07 -28.99 18.37
CA VAL A 16 -4.06 -28.05 18.91
C VAL A 16 -4.74 -28.60 20.17
N ARG A 17 -5.07 -29.90 20.19
CA ARG A 17 -5.64 -30.56 21.38
C ARG A 17 -4.63 -30.68 22.51
N ALA A 18 -3.38 -31.02 22.20
CA ALA A 18 -2.33 -31.20 23.20
C ALA A 18 -1.93 -29.89 23.89
N THR A 19 -1.98 -28.77 23.16
CA THR A 19 -1.63 -27.43 23.67
C THR A 19 -2.80 -26.68 24.29
N GLY A 20 -4.03 -27.17 24.14
CA GLY A 20 -5.22 -26.55 24.71
C GLY A 20 -5.59 -25.20 24.06
N VAL A 21 -5.26 -25.02 22.78
CA VAL A 21 -5.55 -23.77 22.05
C VAL A 21 -7.07 -23.57 21.98
N ALA A 22 -7.53 -22.39 22.40
CA ALA A 22 -8.93 -21.99 22.32
C ALA A 22 -9.33 -21.65 20.87
N VAL A 23 -9.54 -22.68 20.05
CA VAL A 23 -9.77 -22.58 18.60
C VAL A 23 -10.88 -21.58 18.26
N SER A 24 -11.98 -21.60 19.01
CA SER A 24 -13.09 -20.66 18.78
C SER A 24 -12.68 -19.21 18.96
N ALA A 25 -11.89 -18.88 19.99
CA ALA A 25 -11.42 -17.52 20.24
C ALA A 25 -10.43 -17.06 19.16
N VAL A 26 -9.51 -17.95 18.74
CA VAL A 26 -8.55 -17.66 17.68
C VAL A 26 -9.26 -17.40 16.35
N CYS A 27 -10.22 -18.26 15.96
CA CYS A 27 -10.98 -18.06 14.74
C CYS A 27 -11.86 -16.81 14.80
N GLN A 28 -12.51 -16.54 15.93
CA GLN A 28 -13.34 -15.34 16.09
C GLN A 28 -12.51 -14.06 16.00
N GLN A 29 -11.33 -14.04 16.62
CA GLN A 29 -10.43 -12.90 16.55
C GLN A 29 -9.89 -12.71 15.13
N ALA A 30 -9.38 -13.78 14.51
CA ALA A 30 -8.87 -13.75 13.14
C ALA A 30 -9.95 -13.33 12.13
N LEU A 31 -11.18 -13.84 12.27
CA LEU A 31 -12.31 -13.43 11.43
C LEU A 31 -12.72 -11.98 11.69
N SER A 32 -12.71 -11.52 12.94
CA SER A 32 -13.04 -10.14 13.28
C SER A 32 -12.01 -9.16 12.73
N ASP A 33 -10.73 -9.52 12.80
CA ASP A 33 -9.63 -8.72 12.26
C ASP A 33 -9.66 -8.74 10.73
N ALA A 34 -9.90 -9.89 10.12
CA ALA A 34 -10.10 -10.02 8.68
C ALA A 34 -11.28 -9.18 8.19
N VAL A 35 -12.43 -9.23 8.87
CA VAL A 35 -13.62 -8.44 8.55
C VAL A 35 -13.38 -6.94 8.78
N ARG A 36 -12.65 -6.55 9.83
CA ARG A 36 -12.31 -5.14 10.08
C ARG A 36 -11.33 -4.60 9.03
N SER A 37 -10.49 -5.48 8.47
CA SER A 37 -9.56 -5.15 7.39
C SER A 37 -10.17 -5.29 5.98
N ALA A 38 -11.31 -5.97 5.84
CA ALA A 38 -11.99 -6.18 4.57
C ALA A 38 -13.09 -5.12 4.37
N ASP A 39 -13.06 -4.41 3.25
CA ASP A 39 -14.26 -3.76 2.72
C ASP A 39 -15.24 -4.85 2.23
N PRO A 40 -16.56 -4.64 2.30
CA PRO A 40 -17.53 -5.63 1.83
C PRO A 40 -17.32 -5.92 0.33
N VAL A 41 -16.87 -7.14 0.03
CA VAL A 41 -16.71 -7.66 -1.32
C VAL A 41 -18.08 -7.76 -1.99
N GLN A 42 -18.25 -7.07 -3.10
CA GLN A 42 -19.41 -7.17 -3.98
C GLN A 42 -19.40 -8.58 -4.64
N PRO A 43 -20.54 -9.29 -4.69
CA PRO A 43 -20.56 -10.68 -5.14
C PRO A 43 -20.14 -10.80 -6.62
N PRO A 44 -19.47 -11.89 -7.00
CA PRO A 44 -18.97 -12.06 -8.35
C PRO A 44 -20.12 -12.30 -9.33
N THR A 45 -20.26 -11.44 -10.34
CA THR A 45 -20.99 -11.76 -11.57
C THR A 45 -20.07 -12.59 -12.45
N THR A 46 -20.50 -13.81 -12.75
CA THR A 46 -19.92 -14.74 -13.70
C THR A 46 -19.74 -14.07 -15.07
N ASP A 47 -18.52 -14.09 -15.60
CA ASP A 47 -18.25 -14.38 -17.01
C ASP A 47 -16.77 -14.75 -17.20
N ALA A 48 -16.55 -15.89 -17.85
CA ALA A 48 -15.34 -16.71 -17.80
C ALA A 48 -14.33 -16.41 -18.93
N GLU A 49 -14.00 -15.13 -19.17
CA GLU A 49 -13.00 -14.75 -20.20
C GLU A 49 -11.90 -13.76 -19.73
N ALA A 50 -11.89 -13.34 -18.47
CA ALA A 50 -10.95 -12.32 -17.97
C ALA A 50 -9.79 -12.89 -17.14
N THR A 51 -8.89 -13.68 -17.75
CA THR A 51 -7.60 -14.08 -17.15
C THR A 51 -6.55 -12.94 -17.19
N THR A 52 -6.97 -11.69 -17.45
CA THR A 52 -6.21 -10.49 -17.09
C THR A 52 -6.58 -10.13 -15.67
N ALA A 53 -5.94 -10.78 -14.69
CA ALA A 53 -6.18 -10.61 -13.25
C ALA A 53 -6.47 -9.14 -12.88
N ARG A 54 -7.72 -8.86 -12.50
CA ARG A 54 -8.16 -7.53 -12.04
C ARG A 54 -7.42 -7.24 -10.73
N ILE A 55 -6.30 -6.51 -10.82
CA ILE A 55 -5.66 -5.97 -9.62
C ILE A 55 -6.68 -5.03 -8.98
N GLY A 56 -7.16 -5.40 -7.79
CA GLY A 56 -8.12 -4.59 -7.06
C GLY A 56 -7.48 -3.29 -6.59
N PHE A 57 -8.30 -2.27 -6.33
CA PHE A 57 -7.85 -1.03 -5.71
C PHE A 57 -7.92 -1.13 -4.18
N THR A 58 -7.05 -0.40 -3.50
CA THR A 58 -7.33 0.01 -2.12
C THR A 58 -8.55 0.93 -2.10
N ARG A 59 -9.30 0.97 -0.98
CA ARG A 59 -10.46 1.87 -0.83
C ARG A 59 -10.12 3.33 -1.15
N ARG A 60 -8.96 3.80 -0.67
CA ARG A 60 -8.50 5.18 -0.93
C ARG A 60 -8.22 5.42 -2.41
N ALA A 61 -7.47 4.52 -3.05
CA ALA A 61 -7.17 4.66 -4.48
C ALA A 61 -8.46 4.60 -5.33
N HIS A 62 -9.40 3.74 -4.97
CA HIS A 62 -10.72 3.69 -5.60
C HIS A 62 -11.46 5.03 -5.48
N ASN A 63 -11.53 5.61 -4.27
CA ASN A 63 -12.19 6.89 -4.05
C ASN A 63 -11.53 8.04 -4.83
N VAL A 64 -10.20 8.03 -4.94
CA VAL A 64 -9.45 8.99 -5.75
C VAL A 64 -9.81 8.87 -7.23
N VAL A 65 -9.85 7.64 -7.76
CA VAL A 65 -10.24 7.40 -9.17
C VAL A 65 -11.67 7.87 -9.42
N VAL A 66 -12.62 7.52 -8.54
CA VAL A 66 -14.02 7.97 -8.66
C VAL A 66 -14.11 9.50 -8.63
N ALA A 67 -13.48 10.16 -7.66
CA ALA A 67 -13.49 11.61 -7.54
C ALA A 67 -12.88 12.30 -8.78
N ALA A 68 -11.81 11.73 -9.34
CA ALA A 68 -11.17 12.23 -10.54
C ALA A 68 -12.04 12.08 -11.80
N THR A 69 -12.73 10.94 -11.93
CA THR A 69 -13.69 10.69 -13.01
C THR A 69 -14.87 11.65 -12.93
N ASP A 70 -15.44 11.85 -11.74
CA ASP A 70 -16.56 12.78 -11.53
C ASP A 70 -16.17 14.25 -11.77
N ALA A 71 -14.92 14.63 -11.47
CA ALA A 71 -14.43 16.00 -11.65
C ALA A 71 -14.07 16.36 -13.10
N GLY A 72 -13.99 15.37 -14.01
CA GLY A 72 -13.72 15.63 -15.42
C GLY A 72 -12.91 14.56 -16.16
N ASP A 73 -12.60 13.43 -15.51
CA ASP A 73 -11.90 12.27 -16.09
C ASP A 73 -10.58 12.65 -16.79
N THR A 74 -9.72 13.36 -16.06
CA THR A 74 -8.38 13.74 -16.55
C THR A 74 -7.29 13.41 -15.54
N SER A 75 -6.07 13.26 -16.03
CA SER A 75 -4.85 13.12 -15.23
C SER A 75 -4.63 14.30 -14.28
N LEU A 76 -5.09 15.50 -14.62
CA LEU A 76 -5.08 16.66 -13.72
C LEU A 76 -6.08 16.47 -12.57
N ALA A 77 -7.33 16.10 -12.88
CA ALA A 77 -8.33 15.79 -11.85
C ALA A 77 -7.87 14.64 -10.93
N LEU A 78 -7.15 13.66 -11.48
CA LEU A 78 -6.55 12.58 -10.71
C LEU A 78 -5.46 13.06 -9.77
N LEU A 79 -4.56 13.93 -10.24
CA LEU A 79 -3.51 14.50 -9.40
C LEU A 79 -4.09 15.36 -8.28
N GLU A 80 -5.08 16.22 -8.56
CA GLU A 80 -5.78 17.00 -7.53
C GLU A 80 -6.42 16.09 -6.47
N ALA A 81 -7.18 15.07 -6.91
CA ALA A 81 -7.78 14.10 -6.01
C ALA A 81 -6.74 13.33 -5.17
N LEU A 82 -5.56 13.04 -5.73
CA LEU A 82 -4.45 12.42 -4.98
C LEU A 82 -3.92 13.35 -3.90
N LEU A 83 -3.73 14.63 -4.20
CA LEU A 83 -3.24 15.64 -3.25
C LEU A 83 -4.22 15.84 -2.09
N ASP A 84 -5.53 15.75 -2.36
CA ASP A 84 -6.57 15.87 -1.34
C ASP A 84 -6.77 14.59 -0.50
N SER A 85 -6.23 13.45 -0.93
CA SER A 85 -6.53 12.14 -0.32
C SER A 85 -5.79 11.82 0.98
N GLU A 86 -4.97 12.75 1.51
CA GLU A 86 -4.08 12.57 2.67
C GLU A 86 -3.37 11.21 2.66
N GLY A 87 -2.59 10.98 1.60
CA GLY A 87 -1.99 9.69 1.27
C GLY A 87 -0.46 9.68 1.25
N LEU A 88 0.08 8.49 0.97
CA LEU A 88 1.52 8.28 0.77
C LEU A 88 2.12 9.23 -0.28
N VAL A 89 1.31 9.65 -1.25
CA VAL A 89 1.69 10.61 -2.30
C VAL A 89 2.20 11.93 -1.73
N VAL A 90 1.50 12.52 -0.76
CA VAL A 90 1.90 13.80 -0.15
C VAL A 90 3.26 13.64 0.57
N ALA A 91 3.45 12.51 1.26
CA ALA A 91 4.72 12.21 1.92
C ALA A 91 5.87 12.00 0.92
N VAL A 92 5.60 11.38 -0.24
CA VAL A 92 6.60 11.23 -1.30
C VAL A 92 6.96 12.59 -1.89
N LEU A 93 5.99 13.43 -2.22
CA LEU A 93 6.23 14.78 -2.76
C LEU A 93 7.04 15.65 -1.79
N ALA A 94 6.66 15.68 -0.52
CA ALA A 94 7.39 16.42 0.51
C ALA A 94 8.83 15.90 0.70
N GLY A 95 9.06 14.59 0.57
CA GLY A 95 10.40 13.99 0.61
C GLY A 95 11.33 14.43 -0.53
N TRP A 96 10.77 14.99 -1.61
CA TRP A 96 11.49 15.58 -2.73
C TRP A 96 11.40 17.12 -2.75
N GLU A 97 11.04 17.73 -1.61
CA GLU A 97 10.88 19.19 -1.47
C GLU A 97 9.83 19.79 -2.42
N ILE A 98 8.82 19.00 -2.80
CA ILE A 98 7.68 19.44 -3.61
C ILE A 98 6.47 19.62 -2.70
N GLU A 99 6.16 20.87 -2.37
CA GLU A 99 4.95 21.20 -1.63
C GLU A 99 3.70 21.15 -2.53
N SER A 100 2.57 20.72 -1.95
CA SER A 100 1.34 20.51 -2.73
C SER A 100 0.82 21.82 -3.33
N ASP A 101 0.97 22.93 -2.62
CA ASP A 101 0.52 24.25 -3.10
C ASP A 101 1.40 24.78 -4.24
N ASP A 102 2.71 24.55 -4.19
CA ASP A 102 3.63 24.90 -5.27
C ASP A 102 3.37 24.07 -6.53
N LEU A 103 3.10 22.77 -6.36
CA LEU A 103 2.70 21.89 -7.45
C LEU A 103 1.40 22.36 -8.11
N ARG A 104 0.38 22.71 -7.32
CA ARG A 104 -0.89 23.27 -7.84
C ARG A 104 -0.66 24.60 -8.55
N ALA A 105 0.16 25.49 -7.98
CA ALA A 105 0.49 26.76 -8.60
C ALA A 105 1.16 26.57 -9.96
N GLU A 106 2.17 25.70 -10.05
CA GLU A 106 2.89 25.38 -11.29
C GLU A 106 1.97 24.71 -12.33
N LEU A 107 1.10 23.78 -11.90
CA LEU A 107 0.09 23.22 -12.77
C LEU A 107 -0.80 24.32 -13.32
N SER A 108 -1.36 25.19 -12.48
CA SER A 108 -2.26 26.28 -12.88
C SER A 108 -1.61 27.29 -13.83
N ALA A 109 -0.32 27.59 -13.63
CA ALA A 109 0.45 28.55 -14.44
C ALA A 109 0.74 28.02 -15.85
N ARG A 110 0.78 26.70 -16.05
CA ARG A 110 0.99 26.09 -17.36
C ARG A 110 -0.19 26.40 -18.29
N ARG A 111 0.14 26.72 -19.55
CA ARG A 111 -0.84 27.13 -20.55
C ARG A 111 -1.94 26.07 -20.72
N PRO A 112 -3.22 26.48 -20.77
CA PRO A 112 -4.30 25.61 -21.22
C PRO A 112 -3.98 25.05 -22.62
N GLY A 113 -4.19 23.75 -22.82
CA GLY A 113 -3.97 23.07 -24.11
C GLY A 113 -2.85 22.01 -24.14
N THR A 114 -2.06 21.85 -23.08
CA THR A 114 -1.17 20.67 -22.90
C THR A 114 -1.98 19.39 -22.72
N ARG A 115 -1.46 18.25 -23.22
CA ARG A 115 -2.13 16.95 -23.18
C ARG A 115 -2.50 16.55 -21.76
N LEU A 116 -3.75 16.16 -21.57
CA LEU A 116 -4.28 15.57 -20.34
C LEU A 116 -4.88 14.22 -20.70
N ASP A 117 -4.31 13.16 -20.14
CA ASP A 117 -4.81 11.82 -20.39
C ASP A 117 -6.05 11.50 -19.56
N PRO A 118 -6.96 10.63 -20.05
CA PRO A 118 -8.07 10.10 -19.25
C PRO A 118 -7.56 9.37 -18.01
N VAL A 119 -8.37 9.30 -16.94
CA VAL A 119 -7.98 8.62 -15.70
C VAL A 119 -7.60 7.16 -15.98
N GLN A 120 -8.34 6.49 -16.88
CA GLN A 120 -8.08 5.10 -17.23
C GLN A 120 -6.66 4.88 -17.81
N ALA A 121 -6.16 5.79 -18.64
CA ALA A 121 -4.82 5.66 -19.22
C ALA A 121 -3.71 5.78 -18.16
N VAL A 122 -3.93 6.59 -17.11
CA VAL A 122 -3.04 6.66 -15.95
C VAL A 122 -3.15 5.40 -15.09
N VAL A 123 -4.37 4.88 -14.91
CA VAL A 123 -4.63 3.63 -14.19
C VAL A 123 -3.94 2.45 -14.87
N ASP A 124 -3.96 2.35 -16.19
CA ASP A 124 -3.29 1.27 -16.93
C ASP A 124 -1.78 1.30 -16.69
N ARG A 125 -1.16 2.49 -16.74
CA ARG A 125 0.24 2.68 -16.34
C ARG A 125 0.48 2.29 -14.88
N ALA A 126 -0.42 2.66 -13.97
CA ALA A 126 -0.32 2.30 -12.56
C ALA A 126 -0.39 0.78 -12.33
N VAL A 127 -1.24 0.06 -13.09
CA VAL A 127 -1.31 -1.41 -13.11
C VAL A 127 0.04 -2.00 -13.52
N GLU A 128 0.66 -1.47 -14.57
CA GLU A 128 1.98 -1.90 -15.02
C GLU A 128 3.05 -1.68 -13.93
N GLN A 129 3.03 -0.52 -13.25
CA GLN A 129 3.97 -0.26 -12.16
C GLN A 129 3.75 -1.22 -10.99
N ALA A 130 2.48 -1.45 -10.60
CA ALA A 130 2.14 -2.38 -9.53
C ALA A 130 2.61 -3.81 -9.85
N ARG A 131 2.43 -4.27 -11.09
CA ARG A 131 2.94 -5.56 -11.56
C ARG A 131 4.47 -5.62 -11.53
N ALA A 132 5.14 -4.59 -12.03
CA ALA A 132 6.61 -4.53 -12.04
C ALA A 132 7.22 -4.52 -10.63
N LEU A 133 6.47 -4.05 -9.64
CA LEU A 133 6.85 -4.09 -8.22
C LEU A 133 6.36 -5.36 -7.50
N GLU A 134 5.58 -6.22 -8.16
CA GLU A 134 4.88 -7.37 -7.57
C GLU A 134 3.97 -6.97 -6.39
N GLN A 135 3.31 -5.81 -6.52
CA GLN A 135 2.47 -5.23 -5.47
C GLN A 135 1.00 -5.25 -5.87
N SER A 136 0.16 -5.65 -4.91
CA SER A 136 -1.30 -5.66 -5.00
C SER A 136 -1.87 -5.58 -3.58
N PRO A 137 -2.99 -4.86 -3.35
CA PRO A 137 -3.82 -4.11 -4.31
C PRO A 137 -3.21 -2.76 -4.76
N LEU A 138 -3.79 -2.14 -5.80
CA LEU A 138 -3.45 -0.80 -6.30
C LEU A 138 -3.70 0.28 -5.23
N GLY A 139 -2.62 0.78 -4.64
CA GLY A 139 -2.59 1.98 -3.79
C GLY A 139 -2.47 3.30 -4.56
N THR A 140 -2.65 4.43 -3.85
CA THR A 140 -2.50 5.80 -4.38
C THR A 140 -1.09 6.08 -4.90
N GLU A 141 -0.09 5.41 -4.32
CA GLU A 141 1.29 5.48 -4.77
C GLU A 141 1.48 4.93 -6.18
N HIS A 142 0.75 3.89 -6.58
CA HIS A 142 0.83 3.37 -7.93
C HIS A 142 0.21 4.35 -8.93
N LEU A 143 -0.84 5.08 -8.53
CA LEU A 143 -1.44 6.14 -9.35
C LEU A 143 -0.44 7.30 -9.56
N LEU A 144 0.31 7.69 -8.52
CA LEU A 144 1.42 8.66 -8.66
C LEU A 144 2.49 8.14 -9.62
N LEU A 145 2.89 6.88 -9.51
CA LEU A 145 3.86 6.29 -10.43
C LEU A 145 3.32 6.22 -11.87
N GLY A 146 2.01 6.00 -12.04
CA GLY A 146 1.33 6.07 -13.33
C GLY A 146 1.41 7.47 -13.94
N LEU A 147 1.16 8.52 -13.14
CA LEU A 147 1.30 9.91 -13.55
C LEU A 147 2.75 10.25 -13.94
N ALA A 148 3.72 9.85 -13.10
CA ALA A 148 5.14 10.10 -13.36
C ALA A 148 5.71 9.30 -14.55
N ALA A 149 5.04 8.21 -14.95
CA ALA A 149 5.38 7.42 -16.12
C ALA A 149 4.78 7.96 -17.44
N GLY A 150 4.03 9.07 -17.38
CA GLY A 150 3.57 9.76 -18.58
C GLY A 150 4.71 10.34 -19.40
N ASP A 151 4.42 10.67 -20.66
CA ASP A 151 5.39 11.34 -21.52
C ASP A 151 5.58 12.82 -21.13
N THR A 152 6.60 13.47 -21.68
CA THR A 152 6.88 14.89 -21.42
C THR A 152 5.89 15.86 -22.08
N GLU A 153 4.98 15.38 -22.93
CA GLU A 153 3.90 16.18 -23.52
C GLU A 153 2.67 16.24 -22.59
N GLU A 154 2.50 15.24 -21.73
CA GLU A 154 1.51 15.21 -20.65
C GLU A 154 1.84 16.25 -19.58
N ARG A 155 0.85 17.12 -19.28
CA ARG A 155 1.02 18.24 -18.35
C ARG A 155 1.52 17.78 -16.98
N CYS A 156 0.91 16.74 -16.41
CA CYS A 156 1.22 16.26 -15.07
C CYS A 156 2.64 15.67 -15.00
N ALA A 157 2.98 14.76 -15.91
CA ALA A 157 4.31 14.14 -15.96
C ALA A 157 5.41 15.17 -16.17
N ARG A 158 5.20 16.12 -17.09
CA ARG A 158 6.14 17.22 -17.32
C ARG A 158 6.29 18.12 -16.09
N THR A 159 5.19 18.46 -15.42
CA THR A 159 5.24 19.32 -14.23
C THR A 159 5.98 18.66 -13.07
N LEU A 160 5.69 17.39 -12.80
CA LEU A 160 6.42 16.61 -11.81
C LEU A 160 7.93 16.57 -12.14
N THR A 161 8.27 16.35 -13.41
CA THR A 161 9.67 16.31 -13.88
C THR A 161 10.36 17.67 -13.73
N ASP A 162 9.69 18.77 -14.11
CA ASP A 162 10.23 20.13 -14.02
C ASP A 162 10.45 20.56 -12.55
N LEU A 163 9.67 20.00 -11.63
CA LEU A 163 9.84 20.16 -10.17
C LEU A 163 10.85 19.15 -9.57
N GLY A 164 11.54 18.36 -10.39
CA GLY A 164 12.60 17.44 -9.96
C GLY A 164 12.15 16.02 -9.63
N LEU A 165 10.85 15.71 -9.71
CA LEU A 165 10.33 14.36 -9.52
C LEU A 165 10.25 13.60 -10.84
N THR A 166 11.37 13.00 -11.26
CA THR A 166 11.36 12.04 -12.37
C THR A 166 10.67 10.73 -11.97
N ARG A 167 10.38 9.88 -12.94
CA ARG A 167 9.84 8.53 -12.69
C ARG A 167 10.73 7.73 -11.73
N GLU A 168 12.04 7.75 -11.93
CA GLU A 168 13.01 7.03 -11.10
C GLU A 168 12.98 7.55 -9.66
N HIS A 169 12.93 8.87 -9.49
CA HIS A 169 12.78 9.52 -8.19
C HIS A 169 11.46 9.15 -7.50
N ALA A 170 10.35 9.13 -8.25
CA ALA A 170 9.05 8.71 -7.74
C ALA A 170 9.06 7.25 -7.28
N VAL A 171 9.63 6.32 -8.07
CA VAL A 171 9.77 4.91 -7.69
C VAL A 171 10.62 4.75 -6.43
N ALA A 172 11.76 5.43 -6.36
CA ALA A 172 12.63 5.40 -5.18
C ALA A 172 11.90 5.97 -3.95
N GLY A 173 11.25 7.12 -4.09
CA GLY A 173 10.48 7.78 -3.04
C GLY A 173 9.35 6.89 -2.51
N VAL A 174 8.57 6.26 -3.40
CA VAL A 174 7.50 5.33 -3.01
C VAL A 174 8.05 4.13 -2.24
N ARG A 175 9.18 3.55 -2.66
CA ARG A 175 9.80 2.43 -1.95
C ARG A 175 10.26 2.83 -0.54
N VAL A 176 10.94 3.97 -0.42
CA VAL A 176 11.40 4.49 0.88
C VAL A 176 10.21 4.81 1.76
N ALA A 177 9.23 5.56 1.25
CA ALA A 177 8.05 5.94 2.00
C ALA A 177 7.26 4.71 2.45
N ARG A 178 7.05 3.70 1.60
CA ARG A 178 6.39 2.44 2.06
C ARG A 178 7.17 1.76 3.17
N ALA A 179 8.48 1.64 3.05
CA ALA A 179 9.31 1.01 4.09
C ALA A 179 9.23 1.78 5.41
N THR A 180 9.25 3.13 5.38
CA THR A 180 9.11 3.96 6.58
C THR A 180 7.71 3.87 7.17
N TRP A 181 6.66 3.85 6.35
CA TRP A 181 5.28 3.68 6.79
C TRP A 181 5.03 2.29 7.40
N ASP A 182 5.57 1.23 6.82
CA ASP A 182 5.48 -0.13 7.37
C ASP A 182 6.27 -0.27 8.66
N HIS A 183 7.42 0.39 8.77
CA HIS A 183 8.21 0.45 10.00
C HIS A 183 7.47 1.25 11.09
N ALA A 184 6.94 2.43 10.75
CA ALA A 184 6.17 3.28 11.66
C ALA A 184 4.89 2.58 12.13
N ARG A 185 4.16 1.89 11.24
CA ARG A 185 2.96 1.12 11.59
C ARG A 185 3.28 -0.04 12.54
N ARG A 186 4.37 -0.77 12.30
CA ARG A 186 4.85 -1.83 13.21
C ARG A 186 5.25 -1.25 14.56
N THR A 187 5.98 -0.15 14.57
CA THR A 187 6.41 0.53 15.81
C THR A 187 5.22 1.10 16.58
N ALA A 188 4.26 1.72 15.90
CA ALA A 188 3.02 2.23 16.48
C ALA A 188 2.20 1.09 17.09
N ALA A 189 2.08 -0.05 16.41
CA ALA A 189 1.44 -1.25 16.95
C ALA A 189 2.13 -1.72 18.23
N ILE A 190 3.48 -1.74 18.26
CA ILE A 190 4.27 -2.08 19.45
C ILE A 190 4.04 -1.06 20.59
N THR A 191 3.98 0.24 20.29
CA THR A 191 3.68 1.26 21.32
C THR A 191 2.25 1.16 21.84
N GLY A 192 1.29 0.75 21.01
CA GLY A 192 -0.10 0.49 21.37
C GLY A 192 -0.30 -0.78 22.21
N LEU A 193 0.70 -1.66 22.33
CA LEU A 193 0.67 -2.77 23.28
C LEU A 193 0.65 -2.24 24.71
N ALA A 194 -0.10 -2.91 25.58
CA ALA A 194 -0.04 -2.65 27.01
C ALA A 194 1.40 -2.80 27.51
N ALA A 195 1.80 -1.96 28.47
CA ALA A 195 3.18 -1.93 28.98
C ALA A 195 3.77 -3.31 29.35
N PRO A 196 3.01 -4.26 29.95
CA PRO A 196 3.52 -5.61 30.24
C PRO A 196 3.83 -6.42 28.98
N VAL A 197 2.99 -6.30 27.96
CA VAL A 197 3.17 -7.01 26.68
C VAL A 197 4.35 -6.42 25.91
N ARG A 198 4.49 -5.09 25.94
CA ARG A 198 5.63 -4.39 25.34
C ARG A 198 6.96 -4.79 26.01
N ALA A 199 6.98 -4.88 27.33
CA ALA A 199 8.15 -5.33 28.09
C ALA A 199 8.52 -6.79 27.79
N ALA A 200 7.52 -7.68 27.67
CA ALA A 200 7.76 -9.07 27.30
C ALA A 200 8.31 -9.21 25.87
N VAL A 201 7.81 -8.43 24.91
CA VAL A 201 8.33 -8.41 23.53
C VAL A 201 9.77 -7.90 23.49
N GLU A 202 10.09 -6.85 24.25
CA GLU A 202 11.46 -6.33 24.30
C GLU A 202 12.44 -7.32 24.97
N ASP A 203 12.02 -8.04 26.03
CA ASP A 203 12.81 -9.10 26.63
C ASP A 203 13.12 -10.22 25.62
N ILE A 204 12.12 -10.64 24.84
CA ILE A 204 12.30 -11.64 23.78
C ILE A 204 13.28 -11.14 22.72
N ARG A 205 13.14 -9.89 22.26
CA ARG A 205 14.04 -9.28 21.26
C ARG A 205 15.48 -9.28 21.75
N VAL A 206 15.73 -8.82 22.98
CA VAL A 206 17.06 -8.80 23.59
C VAL A 206 17.66 -10.20 23.72
N ARG A 207 16.83 -11.21 24.03
CA ARG A 207 17.29 -12.61 24.11
C ARG A 207 17.64 -13.18 22.73
N LEU A 208 16.87 -12.83 21.69
CA LEU A 208 17.18 -13.20 20.32
C LEU A 208 18.50 -12.57 19.86
N ASP A 209 18.71 -11.27 20.08
CA ASP A 209 19.96 -10.58 19.75
C ASP A 209 21.19 -11.27 20.41
N ARG A 210 21.06 -11.74 21.65
CA ARG A 210 22.14 -12.50 22.32
C ARG A 210 22.39 -13.87 21.69
N ILE A 211 21.33 -14.55 21.25
CA ILE A 211 21.42 -15.87 20.61
C ILE A 211 22.08 -15.70 19.23
N GLU A 212 21.64 -14.73 18.43
CA GLU A 212 22.20 -14.43 17.12
C GLU A 212 23.69 -14.05 17.23
N ASN A 213 24.07 -13.21 18.19
CA ASN A 213 25.47 -12.88 18.44
C ASN A 213 26.31 -14.10 18.87
N ARG A 214 25.75 -15.01 19.67
CA ARG A 214 26.43 -16.25 20.04
C ARG A 214 26.59 -17.20 18.86
N ILE A 215 25.56 -17.32 18.01
CA ILE A 215 25.62 -18.16 16.81
C ILE A 215 26.62 -17.57 15.81
N GLY A 216 26.62 -16.25 15.59
CA GLY A 216 27.59 -15.57 14.73
C GLY A 216 29.04 -15.60 15.24
N GLN A 217 29.24 -15.75 16.56
CA GLN A 217 30.55 -16.01 17.15
C GLN A 217 30.94 -17.50 17.16
N GLN A 218 29.99 -18.40 16.91
CA GLN A 218 30.21 -19.85 16.84
C GLN A 218 30.53 -20.35 15.42
N ASP A 219 30.62 -19.45 14.43
CA ASP A 219 31.29 -19.70 13.13
C ASP A 219 32.72 -19.09 13.06
N PRO A 220 33.75 -19.72 13.66
CA PRO A 220 35.14 -19.44 13.28
C PRO A 220 35.76 -20.40 12.24
N LEU A 221 35.02 -21.33 11.62
CA LEU A 221 35.59 -22.41 10.76
C LEU A 221 34.51 -22.86 9.75
N ALA A 222 34.67 -22.91 8.42
CA ALA A 222 35.84 -23.21 7.58
C ALA A 222 36.68 -24.38 8.11
#